data_AF-A0A936W297-F1
#
_entry.id   AF-A0A936W297-F1
#
_cell.length_a   1.000
_cell.length_b   1.000
_cell.length_c   1.000
_cell.angle_alpha   90.00
_cell.angle_beta   90.00
_cell.angle_gamma   90.00
#
_symmetry.space_group_name_H-M   'P 1'
#
loop_
_entity.id
_entity.type
_entity.pdbx_description
1 polymer ?
#
loop_
_entity_poly.entity_id
_entity_poly.type
_entity_poly.pdbx_seq_one_letter_code
_entity_poly.pdbx_strand_id
1 'polypeptide(L)'
;MAVKHKTFEEIWYFLSGEGEMWQKEVNDGEPIKVKQGDSINIPLGNSFQFRNTDTENLCILIATIPNWPGEEEGKREALPVEGVLETFDELNHLI
;
A
#
# COMPACT_ATOMS: atom_id res chain seq x y z
N MET A 1 0.92 6.73 -6.64
CA MET A 1 -0.06 6.12 -7.56
C MET A 1 -0.86 5.15 -6.74
N ALA A 2 -2.19 5.12 -6.88
CA ALA A 2 -2.98 4.07 -6.25
C ALA A 2 -2.99 2.82 -7.11
N VAL A 3 -3.06 1.65 -6.47
CA VAL A 3 -3.07 0.36 -7.17
C VAL A 3 -4.13 -0.58 -6.59
N LYS A 4 -4.47 -1.61 -7.36
CA LYS A 4 -5.31 -2.74 -6.96
C LYS A 4 -4.71 -4.03 -7.49
N HIS A 5 -4.58 -5.05 -6.64
CA HIS A 5 -4.12 -6.37 -7.06
C HIS A 5 -5.24 -7.26 -7.59
N LYS A 6 -4.91 -8.12 -8.56
CA LYS A 6 -5.84 -9.08 -9.18
C LYS A 6 -5.77 -10.49 -8.60
N THR A 7 -4.66 -10.88 -7.97
CA THR A 7 -4.37 -12.30 -7.66
C THR A 7 -3.99 -12.59 -6.22
N PHE A 8 -3.60 -11.59 -5.42
CA PHE A 8 -3.28 -11.76 -4.01
C PHE A 8 -3.78 -10.58 -3.17
N GLU A 9 -3.98 -10.84 -1.89
CA GLU A 9 -4.20 -9.83 -0.85
C GLU A 9 -2.88 -9.56 -0.11
N GLU A 10 -2.83 -8.43 0.59
CA GLU A 10 -1.66 -8.03 1.37
C GLU A 10 -2.03 -7.72 2.82
N ILE A 11 -1.11 -8.02 3.73
CA ILE A 11 -1.16 -7.61 5.14
C ILE A 11 0.12 -6.85 5.43
N TRP A 12 -0.03 -5.61 5.86
CA TRP A 12 1.07 -4.69 6.14
C TRP A 12 1.24 -4.54 7.64
N TYR A 13 2.48 -4.56 8.10
CA TYR A 13 2.86 -4.21 9.45
C TYR A 13 3.94 -3.13 9.44
N PHE A 14 3.67 -2.02 10.11
CA PHE A 14 4.55 -0.85 10.11
C PHE A 14 5.64 -1.02 11.17
N LEU A 15 6.89 -1.11 10.72
CA LEU A 15 8.06 -1.34 11.56
C LEU A 15 8.65 -0.05 12.14
N SER A 16 8.55 1.06 11.41
CA SER A 16 9.02 2.40 11.83
C SER A 16 8.40 3.50 10.97
N GLY A 17 8.50 4.75 11.45
CA GLY A 17 8.02 5.94 10.75
C GLY A 17 6.51 6.17 10.87
N GLU A 18 6.03 7.26 10.26
CA GLU A 18 4.62 7.64 10.18
C GLU A 18 4.21 7.91 8.74
N GLY A 19 2.97 7.58 8.41
CA GLY A 19 2.44 7.77 7.08
C GLY A 19 0.93 7.84 7.05
N GLU A 20 0.42 7.84 5.84
CA GLU A 20 -1.00 7.70 5.59
C GLU A 20 -1.26 6.57 4.61
N MET A 21 -2.30 5.81 4.88
CA MET A 21 -2.83 4.74 4.07
C MET A 21 -4.22 5.12 3.62
N TRP A 22 -4.44 5.11 2.31
CA TRP A 22 -5.76 5.27 1.71
C TRP A 22 -6.22 3.93 1.17
N GLN A 23 -7.46 3.56 1.46
CA GLN A 23 -8.17 2.48 0.79
C GLN A 23 -9.54 2.98 0.38
N LYS A 24 -9.91 2.79 -0.89
CA LYS A 24 -11.17 3.30 -1.41
C LYS A 24 -12.39 2.74 -0.68
N GLU A 25 -12.31 1.47 -0.29
CA GLU A 25 -13.42 0.72 0.32
C GLU A 25 -13.47 0.84 1.86
N VAL A 26 -12.57 1.63 2.47
CA VAL A 26 -12.45 1.77 3.93
C VAL A 26 -12.53 3.23 4.33
N ASN A 27 -13.09 3.51 5.51
CA ASN A 27 -13.11 4.84 6.11
C ASN A 27 -13.71 5.91 5.17
N ASP A 28 -14.77 5.54 4.43
CA ASP A 28 -15.43 6.39 3.43
C ASP A 28 -14.47 6.96 2.36
N GLY A 29 -13.34 6.30 2.11
CA GLY A 29 -12.31 6.76 1.20
C GLY A 29 -11.44 7.89 1.75
N GLU A 30 -11.46 8.14 3.05
CA GLU A 30 -10.57 9.10 3.72
C GLU A 30 -9.26 8.42 4.16
N PRO A 31 -8.09 9.09 4.01
CA PRO A 31 -6.82 8.56 4.47
C PRO A 31 -6.78 8.26 5.97
N ILE A 32 -6.17 7.14 6.32
CA ILE A 32 -5.95 6.68 7.69
C ILE A 32 -4.49 6.91 8.03
N LYS A 33 -4.21 7.54 9.18
CA LYS A 33 -2.84 7.67 9.69
C LYS A 33 -2.33 6.32 10.18
N VAL A 34 -1.09 6.01 9.84
CA VAL A 34 -0.40 4.78 10.23
C VAL A 34 0.95 5.11 10.84
N LYS A 35 1.38 4.32 11.82
CA LYS A 35 2.65 4.46 12.50
C LYS A 35 3.20 3.10 12.93
N GLN A 36 4.40 3.10 13.48
CA GLN A 36 5.01 1.91 14.06
C GLN A 36 4.03 1.12 14.97
N GLY A 37 3.93 -0.18 14.70
CA GLY A 37 3.08 -1.11 15.43
C GLY A 37 1.68 -1.30 14.85
N ASP A 38 1.27 -0.46 13.89
CA ASP A 38 -0.02 -0.61 13.22
C ASP A 38 0.00 -1.77 12.22
N SER A 39 -1.18 -2.35 11.98
CA SER A 39 -1.43 -3.35 10.94
C SER A 39 -2.56 -2.92 10.03
N ILE A 40 -2.38 -3.10 8.73
CA ILE A 40 -3.41 -2.85 7.72
C ILE A 40 -3.63 -4.13 6.91
N ASN A 41 -4.89 -4.52 6.78
CA ASN A 41 -5.29 -5.55 5.83
C ASN A 41 -5.71 -4.88 4.51
N ILE A 42 -5.26 -5.42 3.39
CA ILE A 42 -5.57 -4.99 2.03
C ILE A 42 -6.15 -6.20 1.30
N PRO A 43 -7.46 -6.44 1.42
CA PRO A 43 -8.14 -7.54 0.74
C PRO A 43 -7.94 -7.52 -0.78
N LEU A 44 -8.04 -8.70 -1.39
CA LEU A 44 -7.97 -8.85 -2.83
C LEU A 44 -8.98 -7.93 -3.53
N GLY A 45 -8.46 -7.11 -4.44
CA GLY A 45 -9.26 -6.22 -5.25
C GLY A 45 -9.66 -4.90 -4.57
N ASN A 46 -9.14 -4.59 -3.39
CA ASN A 46 -9.25 -3.24 -2.84
C ASN A 46 -8.27 -2.30 -3.54
N SER A 47 -8.69 -1.05 -3.73
CA SER A 47 -7.82 0.01 -4.25
C SER A 47 -7.12 0.67 -3.07
N PHE A 48 -5.80 0.80 -3.13
CA PHE A 48 -5.04 1.40 -2.05
C PHE A 48 -3.89 2.28 -2.53
N GLN A 49 -3.45 3.16 -1.64
CA GLN A 49 -2.29 4.03 -1.80
C GLN A 49 -1.70 4.32 -0.43
N PHE A 50 -0.39 4.58 -0.37
CA PHE A 50 0.26 5.02 0.84
C PHE A 50 1.18 6.21 0.57
N ARG A 51 1.50 6.97 1.61
CA ARG A 51 2.57 7.97 1.60
C ARG A 51 3.29 8.02 2.93
N ASN A 52 4.58 8.29 2.88
CA ASN A 52 5.34 8.74 4.05
C ASN A 52 4.95 10.20 4.33
N THR A 53 4.61 10.51 5.58
CA THR A 53 4.26 11.88 6.01
C THR A 53 5.31 12.49 6.92
N ASP A 54 6.39 11.76 7.21
CA ASP A 54 7.48 12.18 8.07
C ASP A 54 8.80 12.26 7.30
N THR A 55 9.82 12.80 7.96
CA THR A 55 11.21 12.87 7.53
C THR A 55 11.98 11.58 7.77
N GLU A 56 11.52 10.73 8.70
CA GLU A 56 12.07 9.38 8.90
C GLU A 56 11.54 8.39 7.87
N ASN A 57 12.27 7.30 7.63
CA ASN A 57 11.83 6.27 6.70
C ASN A 57 10.63 5.48 7.25
N LEU A 58 9.55 5.46 6.47
CA LEU A 58 8.44 4.54 6.68
C LEU A 58 8.86 3.12 6.27
N CYS A 59 9.06 2.23 7.25
CA CYS A 59 9.47 0.85 7.01
C CYS A 59 8.28 -0.10 7.24
N ILE A 60 8.04 -0.99 6.28
CA ILE A 60 6.84 -1.83 6.23
C ILE A 60 7.25 -3.28 5.97
N LEU A 61 6.71 -4.21 6.75
CA LEU A 61 6.71 -5.63 6.44
C LEU A 61 5.42 -5.97 5.70
N ILE A 62 5.55 -6.56 4.51
CA ILE A 62 4.41 -6.97 3.68
C ILE A 62 4.36 -8.50 3.62
N ALA A 63 3.21 -9.06 3.99
CA ALA A 63 2.89 -10.45 3.76
C ALA A 63 1.79 -10.56 2.70
N THR A 64 1.91 -11.53 1.80
CA THR A 64 0.96 -11.73 0.68
C THR A 64 0.33 -13.11 0.74
N ILE A 65 -0.95 -13.19 0.35
CA ILE A 65 -1.71 -14.45 0.29
C ILE A 65 -2.46 -14.52 -1.06
N PRO A 66 -2.19 -15.51 -1.92
CA PRO A 66 -1.09 -16.50 -1.84
C PRO A 66 0.30 -15.82 -1.91
N ASN A 67 1.36 -16.62 -1.79
CA ASN A 67 2.75 -16.12 -1.85
C ASN A 67 2.98 -15.14 -3.00
N TRP A 68 3.85 -14.16 -2.75
CA TRP A 68 4.27 -13.19 -3.75
C TRP A 68 4.73 -13.90 -5.04
N PRO A 69 4.16 -13.57 -6.20
CA PRO A 69 4.44 -14.28 -7.44
C PRO A 69 5.81 -13.92 -8.06
N GLY A 70 6.55 -12.99 -7.44
CA GLY A 70 7.80 -12.45 -7.96
C GLY A 70 7.58 -11.10 -8.66
N GLU A 71 8.66 -10.35 -8.86
CA GLU A 71 8.65 -8.96 -9.34
C GLU A 71 7.86 -8.77 -10.66
N GLU A 72 8.19 -9.55 -11.69
CA GLU A 72 7.59 -9.39 -13.03
C GLU A 72 6.10 -9.74 -13.07
N GLU A 73 5.66 -10.71 -12.27
CA GLU A 73 4.23 -11.04 -12.17
C GLU A 73 3.51 -10.04 -11.26
N GLY A 74 4.12 -9.67 -10.14
CA GLY A 74 3.61 -8.65 -9.23
C GLY A 74 3.26 -7.34 -9.94
N LYS A 75 4.17 -6.84 -10.78
CA LYS A 75 3.94 -5.64 -11.62
C LYS A 75 2.74 -5.79 -12.57
N ARG A 76 2.54 -6.97 -13.16
CA ARG A 76 1.44 -7.22 -14.12
C ARG A 76 0.07 -7.36 -13.43
N GLU A 77 0.09 -7.81 -12.19
CA GLU A 77 -1.11 -8.02 -11.38
C GLU A 77 -1.54 -6.74 -10.64
N ALA A 78 -0.63 -5.79 -10.42
CA ALA A 78 -0.95 -4.46 -9.91
C ALA A 78 -1.54 -3.56 -11.01
N LEU A 79 -2.83 -3.24 -10.89
CA LEU A 79 -3.49 -2.30 -11.79
C LEU A 79 -3.43 -0.88 -11.23
N PRO A 80 -3.00 0.12 -12.02
CA PRO A 80 -3.12 1.51 -11.61
C PRO A 80 -4.59 1.90 -11.52
N VAL A 81 -4.94 2.66 -10.48
CA VAL A 81 -6.27 3.22 -10.26
C VAL A 81 -6.16 4.68 -9.82
N GLU A 82 -7.25 5.43 -9.92
CA GLU A 82 -7.32 6.78 -9.37
C GLU A 82 -7.27 6.74 -7.84
N GLY A 83 -6.40 7.56 -7.26
CA GLY A 83 -6.22 7.71 -5.81
C GLY A 83 -6.31 9.18 -5.40
N VAL A 84 -6.43 9.41 -4.09
CA VAL A 84 -6.62 10.75 -3.52
C VAL A 84 -5.37 11.34 -2.89
N LEU A 85 -4.34 10.53 -2.62
CA LEU A 85 -3.09 11.06 -2.08
C LEU A 85 -2.26 11.63 -3.25
N GLU A 86 -1.99 12.93 -3.22
CA GLU A 86 -1.09 13.57 -4.19
C GLU A 86 0.29 12.90 -4.13
N THR A 87 0.79 12.44 -5.28
CA THR A 87 2.11 11.84 -5.40
C THR A 87 3.20 12.91 -5.40
N PHE A 88 4.12 12.84 -4.45
CA PHE A 88 5.49 13.25 -4.74
C PHE A 88 6.18 12.07 -5.45
N ASP A 89 6.56 12.29 -6.71
CA ASP A 89 7.28 11.34 -7.55
C ASP A 89 8.60 10.91 -6.87
N GLU A 90 8.69 9.71 -6.29
CA GLU A 90 10.01 9.08 -6.01
C GLU A 90 10.01 7.56 -5.69
N LEU A 91 8.90 6.82 -5.83
CA LEU A 91 8.86 5.37 -5.52
C LEU A 91 8.51 4.47 -6.73
N ASN A 92 9.14 4.70 -7.88
CA ASN A 92 9.04 3.82 -9.06
C ASN A 92 9.95 2.56 -9.00
N HIS A 93 10.46 2.18 -7.81
CA HIS A 93 11.48 1.13 -7.70
C HIS A 93 11.15 -0.02 -6.72
N LEU A 94 9.92 -0.10 -6.20
CA LEU A 94 9.55 -1.12 -5.19
C LEU A 94 8.21 -1.82 -5.47
N ILE A 95 8.08 -2.35 -6.68
CA ILE A 95 7.19 -3.48 -6.99
C ILE A 95 7.87 -4.34 -8.04
#